data_AF-A0A485NBX9-F1
#
_entry.id   AF-A0A485NBX9-F1
#
_cell.length_a   1.000
_cell.length_b   1.000
_cell.length_c   1.000
_cell.angle_alpha   90.00
_cell.angle_beta   90.00
_cell.angle_gamma   90.00
#
_symmetry.space_group_name_H-M   'P 1'
#
loop_
_entity.id
_entity.type
_entity.pdbx_description
1 polymer ?
#
loop_
_entity_poly.entity_id
_entity_poly.type
_entity_poly.pdbx_seq_one_letter_code
_entity_poly.pdbx_strand_id
1 'polypeptide(L)'
;MNERTGSEGTRLSSGKRTKMSVPRATATARLNNDWSVAKGARPQNPGVWRTATLTDNRRATNCAGASFHHHRPPRPRGTPPRPGSPRPLPARPALLPAGNMALCEAASSLYWPRVLLFGDSITQFSFQQGGWGASLADKLVRKCDVLNRGFSGYNTRWAKIILPRLIKKGTGLDSPVAVTIFFGANDSALKDENPKQHVPLDEYVANLKSMVCYLKSVDVPEHRIVLISPPPLCEAAWERECLAQGCKLNRRNLVVGEYAGACLQVARDCGTDVLDLWTLMQKDGQDFSSFLSDGLHLSPDGNEFLFSHLWPLIEKKVSSLPLLLPYWRDVAEAKPELSLLGDGDH
;
A
#
# COMPACT_ATOMS: atom_id res chain seq x y z
N MET A 1 -18.08 1.84 67.85
CA MET A 1 -17.95 2.45 69.19
C MET A 1 -17.01 1.59 70.01
N ASN A 2 -16.12 2.22 70.77
CA ASN A 2 -15.17 1.67 71.76
C ASN A 2 -14.13 0.65 71.21
N GLU A 3 -12.82 0.71 71.47
CA GLU A 3 -11.97 1.07 72.65
C GLU A 3 -11.74 -0.08 73.66
N ARG A 4 -10.56 -0.26 74.28
CA ARG A 4 -9.15 0.10 73.92
C ARG A 4 -8.17 -0.50 74.97
N THR A 5 -7.13 -1.23 74.54
CA THR A 5 -5.88 -1.58 75.30
C THR A 5 -4.86 -2.14 74.28
N GLY A 6 -3.55 -1.84 74.21
CA GLY A 6 -2.66 -0.98 75.01
C GLY A 6 -1.98 -1.73 76.16
N SER A 7 -0.65 -1.86 76.33
CA SER A 7 0.58 -1.47 75.55
C SER A 7 1.82 -2.15 76.20
N GLU A 8 3.10 -2.16 75.77
CA GLU A 8 3.93 -1.61 74.64
C GLU A 8 5.11 -2.62 74.43
N GLY A 9 6.32 -2.21 73.96
CA GLY A 9 7.58 -2.91 74.26
C GLY A 9 8.74 -2.91 73.24
N THR A 10 9.35 -1.76 72.92
CA THR A 10 10.80 -1.58 72.56
C THR A 10 11.58 -2.50 71.57
N ARG A 11 11.98 -1.89 70.43
CA ARG A 11 13.34 -1.77 69.82
C ARG A 11 14.27 -2.97 69.44
N LEU A 12 14.60 -2.98 68.13
CA LEU A 12 15.96 -3.03 67.48
C LEU A 12 16.95 -4.21 67.68
N SER A 13 17.19 -4.98 66.61
CA SER A 13 18.53 -5.44 66.13
C SER A 13 18.37 -6.12 64.75
N SER A 14 18.69 -5.48 63.61
CA SER A 14 20.00 -5.46 62.92
C SER A 14 20.67 -6.81 62.59
N GLY A 15 20.54 -7.23 61.31
CA GLY A 15 21.71 -7.68 60.54
C GLY A 15 21.87 -9.17 60.20
N LYS A 16 21.59 -9.53 58.93
CA LYS A 16 22.49 -10.37 58.11
C LYS A 16 22.21 -10.18 56.62
N ARG A 17 23.24 -9.79 55.85
CA ARG A 17 23.20 -9.76 54.37
C ARG A 17 23.51 -11.16 53.83
N THR A 18 22.58 -11.79 53.12
CA THR A 18 22.88 -12.89 52.19
C THR A 18 23.08 -12.32 50.80
N LYS A 19 24.27 -12.54 50.21
CA LYS A 19 24.51 -12.26 48.78
C LYS A 19 23.81 -13.34 47.96
N MET A 20 22.91 -12.96 47.05
CA MET A 20 22.56 -13.84 45.92
C MET A 20 23.45 -13.50 44.72
N SER A 21 24.15 -14.51 44.20
CA SER A 21 25.08 -14.40 43.08
C SER A 21 24.37 -14.59 41.75
N VAL A 22 24.59 -13.67 40.81
CA VAL A 22 24.08 -13.78 39.43
C VAL A 22 24.85 -14.87 38.67
N PRO A 23 24.18 -15.88 38.08
CA PRO A 23 24.83 -16.83 37.18
C PRO A 23 25.23 -16.16 35.87
N ARG A 24 26.52 -16.19 35.51
CA ARG A 24 27.06 -15.58 34.29
C ARG A 24 27.07 -16.60 33.15
N ALA A 25 25.99 -16.68 32.38
CA ALA A 25 25.89 -17.60 31.25
C ALA A 25 26.65 -17.08 30.01
N THR A 26 27.81 -17.67 29.71
CA THR A 26 28.56 -17.42 28.47
C THR A 26 28.11 -18.39 27.38
N ALA A 27 27.34 -17.91 26.40
CA ALA A 27 27.04 -18.67 25.17
C ALA A 27 27.99 -18.22 24.05
N THR A 28 28.88 -19.11 23.61
CA THR A 28 29.78 -18.86 22.47
C THR A 28 29.06 -19.06 21.14
N ALA A 29 29.27 -18.15 20.20
CA ALA A 29 28.73 -18.27 18.86
C ALA A 29 29.33 -19.47 18.11
N ARG A 30 28.50 -20.16 17.33
CA ARG A 30 28.95 -21.04 16.23
C ARG A 30 28.29 -20.57 14.93
N LEU A 31 29.10 -20.02 14.04
CA LEU A 31 28.72 -19.75 12.66
C LEU A 31 28.83 -21.06 11.86
N ASN A 32 27.71 -21.52 11.30
CA ASN A 32 27.72 -22.51 10.23
C ASN A 32 27.35 -21.82 8.91
N ASN A 33 28.35 -21.16 8.30
CA ASN A 33 28.26 -20.75 6.90
C ASN A 33 28.67 -21.94 6.03
N ASP A 34 27.73 -22.57 5.32
CA ASP A 34 28.07 -23.29 4.09
C ASP A 34 26.87 -23.41 3.14
N TRP A 35 26.93 -22.67 2.04
CA TRP A 35 26.33 -23.02 0.74
C TRP A 35 27.20 -22.36 -0.34
N SER A 36 27.59 -23.16 -1.33
CA SER A 36 28.85 -22.94 -2.05
C SER A 36 28.76 -21.99 -3.25
N VAL A 37 29.90 -21.41 -3.63
CA VAL A 37 30.03 -20.45 -4.73
C VAL A 37 29.83 -21.12 -6.10
N ALA A 38 28.81 -20.67 -6.84
CA ALA A 38 28.71 -20.88 -8.29
C ALA A 38 29.05 -19.56 -9.04
N LYS A 39 30.14 -19.54 -9.81
CA LYS A 39 30.52 -18.40 -10.67
C LYS A 39 29.91 -18.57 -12.06
N GLY A 40 29.35 -17.50 -12.63
CA GLY A 40 29.35 -17.34 -14.10
C GLY A 40 28.13 -16.72 -14.78
N ALA A 41 27.92 -15.41 -14.65
CA ALA A 41 27.28 -14.59 -15.69
C ALA A 41 27.68 -13.11 -15.54
N ARG A 42 27.91 -12.40 -16.65
CA ARG A 42 28.04 -10.93 -16.69
C ARG A 42 26.88 -10.34 -17.49
N PRO A 43 26.19 -9.32 -16.99
CA PRO A 43 25.63 -8.24 -17.81
C PRO A 43 26.69 -7.15 -18.08
N GLN A 44 26.42 -6.27 -19.04
CA GLN A 44 27.32 -5.16 -19.43
C GLN A 44 26.70 -3.80 -19.08
N ASN A 45 27.57 -2.81 -18.81
CA ASN A 45 27.34 -1.35 -18.71
C ASN A 45 25.96 -0.83 -18.21
N PRO A 46 25.90 -0.21 -17.00
CA PRO A 46 24.84 0.72 -16.68
C PRO A 46 24.99 2.01 -17.51
N GLY A 47 23.93 2.40 -18.23
CA GLY A 47 23.89 3.66 -18.98
C GLY A 47 23.73 4.89 -18.07
N VAL A 48 24.35 6.01 -18.45
CA VAL A 48 24.25 7.27 -17.70
C VAL A 48 22.87 7.90 -17.88
N TRP A 49 22.09 7.96 -16.81
CA TRP A 49 20.85 8.73 -16.76
C TRP A 49 21.10 10.11 -16.13
N ARG A 50 20.96 11.16 -16.94
CA ARG A 50 20.93 12.54 -16.46
C ARG A 50 19.56 12.86 -15.88
N THR A 51 19.54 13.66 -14.81
CA THR A 51 18.32 14.19 -14.20
C THR A 51 17.55 15.09 -15.17
N ALA A 52 16.23 14.91 -15.24
CA ALA A 52 15.32 15.76 -16.00
C ALA A 52 14.40 16.51 -15.02
N THR A 53 14.60 17.82 -14.89
CA THR A 53 13.76 18.70 -14.08
C THR A 53 12.46 19.03 -14.82
N LEU A 54 11.32 18.65 -14.25
CA LEU A 54 9.98 18.99 -14.75
C LEU A 54 9.49 20.29 -14.13
N THR A 55 9.44 21.38 -14.90
CA THR A 55 8.80 22.65 -14.49
C THR A 55 8.01 23.30 -15.61
N ASP A 56 6.78 23.68 -15.27
CA ASP A 56 5.76 24.46 -15.99
C ASP A 56 5.22 23.88 -17.31
N ASN A 57 3.90 24.05 -17.49
CA ASN A 57 3.12 23.51 -18.61
C ASN A 57 1.92 24.44 -18.84
N ARG A 58 2.03 25.36 -19.80
CA ARG A 58 1.02 26.39 -20.06
C ARG A 58 0.69 26.55 -21.55
N ARG A 59 -0.61 26.36 -21.84
CA ARG A 59 -1.40 26.90 -22.96
C ARG A 59 -0.93 26.57 -24.40
N ALA A 60 -1.79 25.83 -25.10
CA ALA A 60 -1.89 25.92 -26.56
C ALA A 60 -2.57 27.24 -26.98
N THR A 61 -2.25 27.75 -28.19
CA THR A 61 -3.19 27.87 -29.33
C THR A 61 -2.49 28.49 -30.55
N ASN A 62 -2.85 28.01 -31.75
CA ASN A 62 -2.85 28.68 -33.07
C ASN A 62 -1.61 29.48 -33.55
N CYS A 63 -1.04 29.06 -34.69
CA CYS A 63 -0.96 29.91 -35.87
C CYS A 63 -0.75 29.07 -37.15
N ALA A 64 -0.82 29.68 -38.34
CA ALA A 64 -1.09 28.97 -39.60
C ALA A 64 0.00 29.09 -40.69
N GLY A 65 0.01 28.09 -41.59
CA GLY A 65 0.19 28.29 -43.03
C GLY A 65 1.60 28.43 -43.61
N ALA A 66 2.01 27.46 -44.44
CA ALA A 66 2.90 27.68 -45.59
C ALA A 66 2.69 26.56 -46.63
N SER A 67 2.48 26.92 -47.90
CA SER A 67 2.37 25.97 -49.02
C SER A 67 3.62 26.06 -49.90
N PHE A 68 4.12 24.93 -50.40
CA PHE A 68 5.12 24.91 -51.48
C PHE A 68 4.77 23.87 -52.54
N HIS A 69 4.57 24.33 -53.78
CA HIS A 69 4.45 23.49 -54.97
C HIS A 69 5.83 23.34 -55.64
N HIS A 70 6.16 22.14 -56.12
CA HIS A 70 7.15 21.95 -57.19
C HIS A 70 6.64 20.94 -58.24
N HIS A 71 7.00 21.18 -59.50
CA HIS A 71 6.42 20.50 -60.67
C HIS A 71 7.16 19.22 -61.06
N ARG A 72 6.47 18.32 -61.79
CA ARG A 72 7.08 17.21 -62.54
C ARG A 72 7.26 17.57 -64.02
N PRO A 73 8.35 17.14 -64.68
CA PRO A 73 8.48 17.17 -66.14
C PRO A 73 7.70 16.02 -66.82
N PRO A 74 7.36 16.15 -68.12
CA PRO A 74 6.57 15.16 -68.87
C PRO A 74 7.38 13.96 -69.38
N ARG A 75 6.69 12.90 -69.81
CA ARG A 75 7.26 11.74 -70.53
C ARG A 75 6.82 11.73 -72.01
N PRO A 76 7.67 11.25 -72.95
CA PRO A 76 7.28 11.05 -74.35
C PRO A 76 6.31 9.87 -74.54
N ARG A 77 5.59 9.85 -75.65
CA ARG A 77 4.70 8.75 -76.05
C ARG A 77 5.45 7.74 -76.94
N GLY A 78 5.26 6.44 -76.68
CA GLY A 78 5.73 5.34 -77.53
C GLY A 78 4.55 4.53 -78.09
N THR A 79 4.78 3.83 -79.20
CA THR A 79 3.74 3.04 -79.91
C THR A 79 3.52 1.65 -79.30
N PRO A 80 2.32 1.04 -79.46
CA PRO A 80 1.99 -0.25 -78.88
C PRO A 80 2.43 -1.45 -79.75
N PRO A 81 2.88 -2.57 -79.15
CA PRO A 81 3.09 -3.83 -79.85
C PRO A 81 1.77 -4.62 -80.03
N ARG A 82 1.77 -5.62 -80.92
CA ARG A 82 0.63 -6.52 -81.18
C ARG A 82 0.46 -7.58 -80.06
N PRO A 83 -0.76 -8.09 -79.82
CA PRO A 83 -1.01 -9.13 -78.82
C PRO A 83 -0.47 -10.50 -79.23
N GLY A 84 0.21 -11.17 -78.29
CA GLY A 84 0.53 -12.61 -78.35
C GLY A 84 -0.37 -13.41 -77.39
N SER A 85 -0.41 -14.73 -77.56
CA SER A 85 -1.29 -15.64 -76.80
C SER A 85 -0.93 -15.74 -75.30
N PRO A 86 -1.91 -15.95 -74.41
CA PRO A 86 -1.68 -16.02 -72.97
C PRO A 86 -1.02 -17.34 -72.54
N ARG A 87 -0.09 -17.25 -71.57
CA ARG A 87 0.34 -18.41 -70.77
C ARG A 87 -0.52 -18.53 -69.49
N PRO A 88 -0.70 -19.73 -68.92
CA PRO A 88 -1.39 -19.89 -67.64
C PRO A 88 -0.62 -19.21 -66.50
N LEU A 89 -1.35 -18.62 -65.55
CA LEU A 89 -0.82 -18.18 -64.26
C LEU A 89 -0.76 -19.37 -63.28
N PRO A 90 0.23 -19.44 -62.39
CA PRO A 90 0.23 -20.43 -61.31
C PRO A 90 -0.94 -20.17 -60.34
N ALA A 91 -1.45 -21.24 -59.73
CA ALA A 91 -2.55 -21.14 -58.77
C ALA A 91 -2.14 -20.30 -57.55
N ARG A 92 -3.07 -19.45 -57.06
CA ARG A 92 -2.93 -18.80 -55.76
C ARG A 92 -2.84 -19.86 -54.66
N PRO A 93 -1.97 -19.68 -53.64
CA PRO A 93 -2.13 -20.39 -52.38
C PRO A 93 -3.53 -20.13 -51.82
N ALA A 94 -4.17 -21.16 -51.28
CA ALA A 94 -5.41 -20.98 -50.55
C ALA A 94 -5.15 -20.06 -49.35
N LEU A 95 -6.00 -19.04 -49.15
CA LEU A 95 -6.00 -18.33 -47.88
C LEU A 95 -6.50 -19.31 -46.82
N LEU A 96 -5.68 -19.55 -45.80
CA LEU A 96 -6.20 -20.04 -44.53
C LEU A 96 -7.28 -19.05 -44.07
N PRO A 97 -8.43 -19.52 -43.57
CA PRO A 97 -9.45 -18.62 -43.06
C PRO A 97 -8.85 -17.80 -41.94
N ALA A 98 -8.98 -16.47 -42.01
CA ALA A 98 -8.64 -15.60 -40.89
C ALA A 98 -9.61 -15.95 -39.76
N GLY A 99 -9.10 -16.71 -38.78
CA GLY A 99 -9.86 -17.06 -37.58
C GLY A 99 -10.16 -15.80 -36.81
N ASN A 100 -11.35 -15.25 -36.98
CA ASN A 100 -11.86 -14.14 -36.19
C ASN A 100 -12.07 -14.63 -34.75
N MET A 101 -10.98 -14.64 -33.98
CA MET A 101 -10.96 -14.65 -32.52
C MET A 101 -11.53 -13.32 -32.02
N ALA A 102 -12.83 -13.11 -32.26
CA ALA A 102 -13.57 -12.05 -31.62
C ALA A 102 -13.55 -12.28 -30.11
N LEU A 103 -13.44 -11.20 -29.34
CA LEU A 103 -13.63 -11.29 -27.89
C LEU A 103 -15.05 -11.78 -27.63
N CYS A 104 -15.20 -12.90 -26.92
CA CYS A 104 -16.51 -13.50 -26.69
C CYS A 104 -17.27 -12.70 -25.62
N GLU A 105 -18.15 -11.79 -26.05
CA GLU A 105 -18.96 -10.93 -25.17
C GLU A 105 -19.98 -11.71 -24.31
N ALA A 106 -20.12 -13.01 -24.50
CA ALA A 106 -21.04 -13.89 -23.76
C ALA A 106 -20.49 -14.41 -22.41
N ALA A 107 -19.26 -14.07 -22.04
CA ALA A 107 -18.65 -14.49 -20.77
C ALA A 107 -19.14 -13.65 -19.57
N SER A 108 -19.33 -14.27 -18.41
CA SER A 108 -19.63 -13.56 -17.17
C SER A 108 -18.44 -12.72 -16.70
N SER A 109 -18.70 -11.55 -16.09
CA SER A 109 -17.64 -10.64 -15.67
C SER A 109 -16.93 -11.17 -14.42
N LEU A 110 -15.67 -11.61 -14.55
CA LEU A 110 -14.84 -12.06 -13.43
C LEU A 110 -14.65 -10.94 -12.40
N TYR A 111 -15.26 -11.10 -11.22
CA TYR A 111 -15.09 -10.16 -10.13
C TYR A 111 -13.78 -10.40 -9.38
N TRP A 112 -13.03 -9.32 -9.14
CA TRP A 112 -11.85 -9.33 -8.28
C TRP A 112 -12.22 -8.77 -6.90
N PRO A 113 -12.12 -9.57 -5.82
CA PRO A 113 -12.20 -9.07 -4.45
C PRO A 113 -11.20 -7.93 -4.21
N ARG A 114 -11.49 -7.04 -3.27
CA ARG A 114 -10.70 -5.80 -3.07
C ARG A 114 -10.26 -5.61 -1.61
N VAL A 115 -8.95 -5.44 -1.39
CA VAL A 115 -8.40 -4.81 -0.19
C VAL A 115 -8.23 -3.33 -0.49
N LEU A 116 -8.78 -2.43 0.32
CA LEU A 116 -8.63 -0.99 0.14
C LEU A 116 -7.77 -0.38 1.23
N LEU A 117 -6.72 0.34 0.83
CA LEU A 117 -5.78 0.99 1.73
C LEU A 117 -6.10 2.49 1.83
N PHE A 118 -6.76 2.93 2.89
CA PHE A 118 -7.15 4.32 3.08
C PHE A 118 -6.27 5.02 4.13
N GLY A 119 -5.67 6.15 3.77
CA GLY A 119 -4.74 6.84 4.67
C GLY A 119 -4.12 8.11 4.10
N ASP A 120 -3.04 8.56 4.72
CA ASP A 120 -2.30 9.76 4.32
C ASP A 120 -1.11 9.46 3.38
N SER A 121 0.00 10.22 3.47
CA SER A 121 1.22 10.03 2.69
C SER A 121 1.86 8.66 2.93
N ILE A 122 1.78 8.11 4.14
CA ILE A 122 2.36 6.79 4.48
C ILE A 122 1.62 5.68 3.71
N THR A 123 0.32 5.87 3.46
CA THR A 123 -0.45 5.00 2.56
C THR A 123 -0.20 5.34 1.09
N GLN A 124 -0.06 6.62 0.72
CA GLN A 124 0.17 7.01 -0.67
C GLN A 124 1.48 6.42 -1.22
N PHE A 125 2.55 6.46 -0.41
CA PHE A 125 3.86 5.95 -0.77
C PHE A 125 4.01 4.42 -0.61
N SER A 126 3.00 3.73 -0.07
CA SER A 126 3.01 2.26 0.14
C SER A 126 3.17 1.42 -1.13
N PHE A 127 3.04 2.01 -2.32
CA PHE A 127 3.22 1.36 -3.63
C PHE A 127 4.57 1.73 -4.31
N GLN A 128 5.47 2.42 -3.61
CA GLN A 128 6.86 2.61 -4.06
C GLN A 128 7.66 1.29 -3.95
N GLN A 129 8.89 1.27 -4.47
CA GLN A 129 9.74 0.07 -4.41
C GLN A 129 10.05 -0.29 -2.95
N GLY A 130 9.71 -1.52 -2.55
CA GLY A 130 9.79 -1.97 -1.15
C GLY A 130 8.66 -1.45 -0.25
N GLY A 131 7.61 -0.84 -0.82
CA GLY A 131 6.48 -0.32 -0.08
C GLY A 131 5.52 -1.41 0.43
N TRP A 132 4.97 -1.22 1.64
CA TRP A 132 4.13 -2.24 2.31
C TRP A 132 2.87 -2.63 1.54
N GLY A 133 2.31 -1.71 0.75
CA GLY A 133 1.14 -1.95 -0.10
C GLY A 133 1.48 -2.72 -1.38
N ALA A 134 2.69 -2.54 -1.92
CA ALA A 134 3.20 -3.38 -2.99
C ALA A 134 3.46 -4.81 -2.50
N SER A 135 4.00 -4.99 -1.29
CA SER A 135 4.16 -6.32 -0.66
C SER A 135 2.81 -7.02 -0.43
N LEU A 136 1.76 -6.29 -0.03
CA LEU A 136 0.38 -6.83 0.02
C LEU A 136 -0.12 -7.25 -1.37
N ALA A 137 0.14 -6.45 -2.42
CA ALA A 137 -0.29 -6.77 -3.77
C ALA A 137 0.40 -8.04 -4.33
N ASP A 138 1.70 -8.21 -4.08
CA ASP A 138 2.48 -9.40 -4.45
C ASP A 138 1.91 -10.68 -3.80
N LYS A 139 1.59 -10.63 -2.49
CA LYS A 139 0.96 -11.77 -1.79
C LYS A 139 -0.45 -12.10 -2.29
N LEU A 140 -1.14 -11.17 -2.94
CA LEU A 140 -2.54 -11.30 -3.36
C LEU A 140 -2.71 -11.42 -4.88
N VAL A 141 -1.61 -11.59 -5.62
CA VAL A 141 -1.61 -11.93 -7.05
C VAL A 141 -2.59 -13.06 -7.34
N ARG A 142 -3.52 -12.82 -8.27
CA ARG A 142 -4.61 -13.73 -8.66
C ARG A 142 -5.58 -14.11 -7.53
N LYS A 143 -5.68 -13.34 -6.44
CA LYS A 143 -6.72 -13.52 -5.41
C LYS A 143 -7.56 -12.26 -5.18
N CYS A 144 -6.89 -11.11 -5.10
CA CYS A 144 -7.52 -9.89 -4.60
C CYS A 144 -6.75 -8.66 -5.09
N ASP A 145 -7.46 -7.65 -5.61
CA ASP A 145 -6.88 -6.35 -5.93
C ASP A 145 -6.54 -5.59 -4.64
N VAL A 146 -5.38 -4.93 -4.61
CA VAL A 146 -4.99 -4.01 -3.53
C VAL A 146 -5.08 -2.57 -4.04
N LEU A 147 -6.06 -1.81 -3.53
CA LEU A 147 -6.37 -0.47 -3.99
C LEU A 147 -5.80 0.60 -3.04
N ASN A 148 -4.70 1.22 -3.45
CA ASN A 148 -4.14 2.39 -2.77
C ASN A 148 -5.10 3.59 -2.86
N ARG A 149 -5.49 4.13 -1.70
CA ARG A 149 -6.25 5.38 -1.50
C ARG A 149 -5.58 6.22 -0.39
N GLY A 150 -4.26 6.33 -0.45
CA GLY A 150 -3.50 7.27 0.36
C GLY A 150 -3.49 8.68 -0.23
N PHE A 151 -3.56 9.70 0.61
CA PHE A 151 -3.59 11.11 0.20
C PHE A 151 -2.57 11.93 1.01
N SER A 152 -1.48 12.34 0.36
CA SER A 152 -0.35 12.99 1.02
C SER A 152 -0.76 14.25 1.79
N GLY A 153 -0.37 14.31 3.06
CA GLY A 153 -0.68 15.41 3.98
C GLY A 153 -2.12 15.52 4.48
N TYR A 154 -3.01 14.57 4.16
CA TYR A 154 -4.40 14.58 4.63
C TYR A 154 -4.53 14.20 6.11
N ASN A 155 -5.55 14.75 6.76
CA ASN A 155 -5.98 14.43 8.13
C ASN A 155 -7.39 13.79 8.13
N THR A 156 -7.82 13.27 9.27
CA THR A 156 -9.13 12.59 9.42
C THR A 156 -10.32 13.47 9.08
N ARG A 157 -10.22 14.79 9.32
CA ARG A 157 -11.26 15.78 8.99
C ARG A 157 -11.56 15.80 7.49
N TRP A 158 -10.53 15.74 6.64
CA TRP A 158 -10.73 15.64 5.18
C TRP A 158 -11.02 14.21 4.73
N ALA A 159 -10.39 13.20 5.36
CA ALA A 159 -10.60 11.79 5.07
C ALA A 159 -12.09 11.39 5.16
N LYS A 160 -12.76 11.79 6.23
CA LYS A 160 -14.20 11.58 6.46
C LYS A 160 -15.09 12.16 5.36
N ILE A 161 -14.69 13.29 4.76
CA ILE A 161 -15.44 13.96 3.68
C ILE A 161 -15.26 13.22 2.34
N ILE A 162 -14.07 12.67 2.08
CA ILE A 162 -13.79 11.96 0.82
C ILE A 162 -14.20 10.48 0.84
N LEU A 163 -14.24 9.82 2.00
CA LEU A 163 -14.53 8.39 2.10
C LEU A 163 -15.83 7.94 1.37
N PRO A 164 -16.99 8.65 1.49
CA PRO A 164 -18.21 8.33 0.74
C PRO A 164 -18.13 8.53 -0.79
N ARG A 165 -17.02 9.08 -1.29
CA ARG A 165 -16.72 9.21 -2.72
C ARG A 165 -15.83 8.07 -3.23
N LEU A 166 -15.16 7.35 -2.32
CA LEU A 166 -14.19 6.29 -2.61
C LEU A 166 -14.78 4.89 -2.42
N ILE A 167 -15.57 4.71 -1.35
CA ILE A 167 -16.40 3.52 -1.12
C ILE A 167 -17.85 4.00 -1.08
N LYS A 168 -18.74 3.25 -1.70
CA LYS A 168 -20.19 3.46 -1.72
C LYS A 168 -20.89 2.13 -1.47
N LYS A 169 -22.17 2.17 -1.08
CA LYS A 169 -23.02 0.98 -1.09
C LYS A 169 -23.16 0.49 -2.53
N GLY A 170 -22.55 -0.65 -2.84
CA GLY A 170 -22.57 -1.28 -4.17
C GLY A 170 -23.45 -2.52 -4.20
N THR A 171 -23.13 -3.46 -5.09
CA THR A 171 -23.62 -4.84 -4.95
C THR A 171 -22.91 -5.54 -3.79
N GLY A 172 -23.42 -6.70 -3.34
CA GLY A 172 -22.75 -7.49 -2.29
C GLY A 172 -21.33 -7.95 -2.69
N LEU A 173 -21.09 -8.13 -3.99
CA LEU A 173 -19.77 -8.38 -4.56
C LEU A 173 -18.84 -7.18 -4.34
N ASP A 174 -19.31 -5.96 -4.63
CA ASP A 174 -18.50 -4.73 -4.62
C ASP A 174 -17.82 -4.42 -3.28
N SER A 175 -18.36 -4.91 -2.16
CA SER A 175 -17.82 -4.66 -0.82
C SER A 175 -16.35 -5.13 -0.71
N PRO A 176 -15.41 -4.26 -0.30
CA PRO A 176 -14.07 -4.67 0.06
C PRO A 176 -14.05 -5.85 1.05
N VAL A 177 -13.11 -6.76 0.88
CA VAL A 177 -12.85 -7.88 1.81
C VAL A 177 -12.02 -7.44 3.01
N ALA A 178 -11.19 -6.39 2.84
CA ALA A 178 -10.58 -5.67 3.94
C ALA A 178 -10.45 -4.17 3.62
N VAL A 179 -10.47 -3.33 4.67
CA VAL A 179 -10.18 -1.89 4.58
C VAL A 179 -9.22 -1.50 5.70
N THR A 180 -8.05 -0.93 5.37
CA THR A 180 -7.20 -0.28 6.37
C THR A 180 -7.57 1.20 6.47
N ILE A 181 -7.58 1.76 7.69
CA ILE A 181 -7.65 3.21 7.93
C ILE A 181 -6.39 3.61 8.69
N PHE A 182 -5.55 4.43 8.06
CA PHE A 182 -4.24 4.81 8.58
C PHE A 182 -4.06 6.34 8.52
N PHE A 183 -4.44 7.00 9.61
CA PHE A 183 -4.36 8.46 9.80
C PHE A 183 -3.99 8.77 11.25
N GLY A 184 -3.49 9.98 11.49
CA GLY A 184 -3.07 10.47 12.80
C GLY A 184 -1.78 11.27 12.72
N ALA A 185 -0.87 10.90 11.82
CA ALA A 185 0.44 11.52 11.66
C ALA A 185 0.38 12.99 11.20
N ASN A 186 -0.74 13.40 10.58
CA ASN A 186 -1.02 14.80 10.22
C ASN A 186 -1.93 15.49 11.24
N ASP A 187 -2.92 14.77 11.77
CA ASP A 187 -3.84 15.22 12.81
C ASP A 187 -3.10 15.69 14.08
N SER A 188 -2.08 14.92 14.50
CA SER A 188 -1.23 15.17 15.67
C SER A 188 -0.19 16.30 15.48
N ALA A 189 -0.31 17.11 14.42
CA ALA A 189 0.50 18.30 14.26
C ALA A 189 0.19 19.32 15.37
N LEU A 190 1.20 20.07 15.80
CA LEU A 190 1.08 21.12 16.81
C LEU A 190 0.21 22.25 16.25
N LYS A 191 -0.89 22.55 16.95
CA LYS A 191 -1.91 23.53 16.55
C LYS A 191 -1.33 24.87 16.12
N ASP A 192 -0.35 25.39 16.85
CA ASP A 192 0.15 26.75 16.65
C ASP A 192 1.28 26.84 15.59
N GLU A 193 1.92 25.71 15.27
CA GLU A 193 2.97 25.63 14.23
C GLU A 193 2.44 25.08 12.88
N ASN A 194 1.34 24.31 12.90
CA ASN A 194 0.69 23.78 11.69
C ASN A 194 -0.84 23.59 11.91
N PRO A 195 -1.61 24.68 12.02
CA PRO A 195 -3.06 24.64 12.24
C PRO A 195 -3.84 24.03 11.07
N LYS A 196 -3.22 23.92 9.88
CA LYS A 196 -3.87 23.39 8.66
C LYS A 196 -4.01 21.87 8.71
N GLN A 197 -2.99 21.17 9.20
CA GLN A 197 -3.04 19.70 9.35
C GLN A 197 -3.64 19.28 10.70
N HIS A 198 -3.47 20.08 11.75
CA HIS A 198 -3.99 19.80 13.09
C HIS A 198 -5.50 19.50 13.12
N VAL A 199 -5.85 18.42 13.83
CA VAL A 199 -7.23 18.04 14.18
C VAL A 199 -7.25 17.74 15.68
N PRO A 200 -8.06 18.42 16.51
CA PRO A 200 -8.15 18.14 17.94
C PRO A 200 -8.44 16.65 18.24
N LEU A 201 -7.90 16.13 19.35
CA LEU A 201 -7.91 14.69 19.66
C LEU A 201 -9.34 14.11 19.78
N ASP A 202 -10.28 14.89 20.30
CA ASP A 202 -11.70 14.56 20.36
C ASP A 202 -12.36 14.52 18.98
N GLU A 203 -12.01 15.46 18.10
CA GLU A 203 -12.46 15.46 16.71
C GLU A 203 -11.84 14.30 15.91
N TYR A 204 -10.57 13.95 16.15
CA TYR A 204 -9.89 12.79 15.58
C TYR A 204 -10.62 11.49 15.96
N VAL A 205 -10.93 11.30 17.25
CA VAL A 205 -11.75 10.17 17.74
C VAL A 205 -13.13 10.13 17.08
N ALA A 206 -13.82 11.27 16.99
CA ALA A 206 -15.12 11.37 16.36
C ALA A 206 -15.07 11.12 14.84
N ASN A 207 -13.99 11.50 14.17
CA ASN A 207 -13.79 11.29 12.75
C ASN A 207 -13.46 9.82 12.43
N LEU A 208 -12.58 9.17 13.20
CA LEU A 208 -12.34 7.73 13.07
C LEU A 208 -13.63 6.93 13.29
N LYS A 209 -14.35 7.17 14.40
CA LYS A 209 -15.66 6.51 14.68
C LYS A 209 -16.65 6.72 13.54
N SER A 210 -16.76 7.96 13.03
CA SER A 210 -17.64 8.28 11.91
C SER A 210 -17.26 7.56 10.60
N MET A 211 -15.98 7.30 10.35
CA MET A 211 -15.53 6.54 9.18
C MET A 211 -15.84 5.04 9.31
N VAL A 212 -15.66 4.46 10.51
CA VAL A 212 -16.04 3.07 10.78
C VAL A 212 -17.56 2.87 10.69
N CYS A 213 -18.36 3.76 11.27
CA CYS A 213 -19.81 3.74 11.15
C CYS A 213 -20.28 3.90 9.69
N TYR A 214 -19.61 4.74 8.89
CA TYR A 214 -19.92 4.87 7.47
C TYR A 214 -19.65 3.57 6.72
N LEU A 215 -18.49 2.94 6.90
CA LEU A 215 -18.14 1.66 6.29
C LEU A 215 -19.17 0.56 6.60
N LYS A 216 -19.60 0.46 7.87
CA LYS A 216 -20.68 -0.45 8.28
C LYS A 216 -22.01 -0.15 7.57
N SER A 217 -22.35 1.10 7.30
CA SER A 217 -23.58 1.46 6.56
C SER A 217 -23.54 1.13 5.06
N VAL A 218 -22.35 0.90 4.50
CA VAL A 218 -22.12 0.50 3.10
C VAL A 218 -21.62 -0.95 2.97
N ASP A 219 -22.08 -1.81 3.90
CA ASP A 219 -21.88 -3.26 3.90
C ASP A 219 -20.41 -3.72 4.03
N VAL A 220 -19.56 -2.88 4.63
CA VAL A 220 -18.21 -3.25 5.10
C VAL A 220 -18.24 -3.43 6.62
N PRO A 221 -18.47 -4.65 7.14
CA PRO A 221 -18.55 -4.89 8.59
C PRO A 221 -17.21 -4.69 9.30
N GLU A 222 -17.28 -4.42 10.61
CA GLU A 222 -16.14 -4.10 11.48
C GLU A 222 -14.99 -5.12 11.41
N HIS A 223 -15.30 -6.41 11.29
CA HIS A 223 -14.29 -7.48 11.19
C HIS A 223 -13.49 -7.47 9.88
N ARG A 224 -13.88 -6.67 8.88
CA ARG A 224 -13.08 -6.40 7.66
C ARG A 224 -12.21 -5.15 7.79
N ILE A 225 -12.47 -4.30 8.77
CA ILE A 225 -11.74 -3.05 9.00
C ILE A 225 -10.49 -3.35 9.84
N VAL A 226 -9.41 -2.61 9.58
CA VAL A 226 -8.21 -2.54 10.41
C VAL A 226 -7.88 -1.07 10.62
N LEU A 227 -7.87 -0.60 11.87
CA LEU A 227 -7.28 0.70 12.18
C LEU A 227 -5.77 0.54 12.36
N ILE A 228 -4.97 1.47 11.86
CA ILE A 228 -3.52 1.49 12.05
C ILE A 228 -3.18 2.79 12.80
N SER A 229 -2.54 2.68 13.96
CA SER A 229 -2.04 3.85 14.70
C SER A 229 -0.94 4.57 13.90
N PRO A 230 -0.81 5.91 13.97
CA PRO A 230 0.38 6.58 13.42
C PRO A 230 1.69 5.96 13.97
N PRO A 231 2.76 5.85 13.17
CA PRO A 231 4.06 5.41 13.66
C PRO A 231 4.64 6.44 14.66
N PRO A 232 5.66 6.09 15.46
CA PRO A 232 6.40 7.08 16.25
C PRO A 232 7.08 8.12 15.35
N LEU A 233 7.42 9.27 15.94
CA LEU A 233 8.08 10.39 15.25
C LEU A 233 9.52 10.56 15.74
N CYS A 234 10.49 10.61 14.83
CA CYS A 234 11.86 10.99 15.19
C CYS A 234 12.00 12.52 15.10
N GLU A 235 11.73 13.22 16.22
CA GLU A 235 11.74 14.69 16.29
C GLU A 235 13.02 15.32 15.72
N ALA A 236 14.19 14.78 16.05
CA ALA A 236 15.48 15.31 15.58
C ALA A 236 15.77 15.07 14.08
N ALA A 237 15.06 14.14 13.43
CA ALA A 237 15.10 13.99 11.97
C ALA A 237 14.08 14.92 11.32
N TRP A 238 12.84 14.89 11.80
CA TRP A 238 11.73 15.68 11.27
C TRP A 238 11.92 17.20 11.43
N GLU A 239 12.63 17.65 12.48
CA GLU A 239 13.00 19.06 12.63
C GLU A 239 13.91 19.54 11.50
N ARG A 240 14.83 18.71 10.98
CA ARG A 240 15.70 19.08 9.86
C ARG A 240 14.88 19.30 8.58
N GLU A 241 13.90 18.45 8.32
CA GLU A 241 12.97 18.60 7.19
C GLU A 241 12.08 19.84 7.34
N CYS A 242 11.61 20.13 8.55
CA CYS A 242 10.88 21.36 8.84
C CYS A 242 11.76 22.59 8.54
N LEU A 243 12.98 22.63 9.06
CA LEU A 243 13.92 23.74 8.88
C LEU A 243 14.34 23.92 7.42
N ALA A 244 14.55 22.83 6.68
CA ALA A 244 14.80 22.87 5.23
C ALA A 244 13.62 23.46 4.43
N GLN A 245 12.40 23.37 4.97
CA GLN A 245 11.18 23.98 4.43
C GLN A 245 10.83 25.34 5.07
N GLY A 246 11.74 25.93 5.86
CA GLY A 246 11.52 27.22 6.54
C GLY A 246 10.51 27.18 7.70
N CYS A 247 10.15 25.99 8.18
CA CYS A 247 9.21 25.75 9.27
C CYS A 247 9.94 25.37 10.58
N LYS A 248 9.29 25.55 11.74
CA LYS A 248 9.76 24.93 13.00
C LYS A 248 9.29 23.48 13.10
N LEU A 249 9.86 22.73 14.06
CA LEU A 249 9.36 21.41 14.46
C LEU A 249 7.87 21.48 14.82
N ASN A 250 7.03 20.91 13.95
CA ASN A 250 5.57 21.08 13.96
C ASN A 250 4.79 19.84 14.46
N ARG A 251 5.48 18.85 15.03
CA ARG A 251 4.96 17.59 15.59
C ARG A 251 5.86 17.17 16.76
N ARG A 252 5.35 16.35 17.69
CA ARG A 252 6.14 15.72 18.78
C ARG A 252 5.70 14.27 18.98
N ASN A 253 6.62 13.37 19.28
CA ASN A 253 6.34 11.93 19.45
C ASN A 253 5.38 11.67 20.62
N LEU A 254 5.49 12.47 21.70
CA LEU A 254 4.55 12.42 22.82
C LEU A 254 3.10 12.67 22.36
N VAL A 255 2.88 13.69 21.54
CA VAL A 255 1.55 14.02 20.99
C VAL A 255 1.11 12.94 20.01
N VAL A 256 2.00 12.42 19.15
CA VAL A 256 1.68 11.29 18.26
C VAL A 256 1.21 10.06 19.04
N GLY A 257 1.80 9.79 20.21
CA GLY A 257 1.38 8.73 21.13
C GLY A 257 -0.03 8.91 21.69
N GLU A 258 -0.50 10.13 21.92
CA GLU A 258 -1.89 10.42 22.33
C GLU A 258 -2.88 10.00 21.22
N TYR A 259 -2.57 10.31 19.95
CA TYR A 259 -3.40 9.97 18.80
C TYR A 259 -3.31 8.46 18.50
N ALA A 260 -2.16 7.83 18.70
CA ALA A 260 -2.03 6.38 18.68
C ALA A 260 -2.95 5.72 19.72
N GLY A 261 -2.84 6.08 21.00
CA GLY A 261 -3.69 5.55 22.08
C GLY A 261 -5.19 5.77 21.83
N ALA A 262 -5.56 6.93 21.29
CA ALA A 262 -6.93 7.22 20.87
C ALA A 262 -7.41 6.32 19.72
N CYS A 263 -6.57 6.06 18.71
CA CYS A 263 -6.86 5.11 17.63
C CYS A 263 -7.13 3.69 18.16
N LEU A 264 -6.31 3.23 19.12
CA LEU A 264 -6.52 1.92 19.78
C LEU A 264 -7.86 1.88 20.55
N GLN A 265 -8.25 2.98 21.20
CA GLN A 265 -9.55 3.04 21.89
C GLN A 265 -10.72 3.03 20.91
N VAL A 266 -10.62 3.73 19.77
CA VAL A 266 -11.66 3.70 18.73
C VAL A 266 -11.84 2.29 18.17
N ALA A 267 -10.74 1.55 17.93
CA ALA A 267 -10.84 0.16 17.48
C ALA A 267 -11.60 -0.74 18.46
N ARG A 268 -11.28 -0.62 19.77
CA ARG A 268 -11.99 -1.32 20.85
C ARG A 268 -13.48 -0.95 20.88
N ASP A 269 -13.79 0.34 20.85
CA ASP A 269 -15.16 0.87 20.91
C ASP A 269 -16.01 0.45 19.69
N CYS A 270 -15.39 0.24 18.52
CA CYS A 270 -16.07 -0.10 17.28
C CYS A 270 -16.00 -1.59 16.89
N GLY A 271 -15.26 -2.43 17.62
CA GLY A 271 -15.11 -3.86 17.35
C GLY A 271 -14.29 -4.19 16.10
N THR A 272 -13.37 -3.32 15.68
CA THR A 272 -12.48 -3.56 14.52
C THR A 272 -11.17 -4.21 14.96
N ASP A 273 -10.46 -4.88 14.04
CA ASP A 273 -9.05 -5.21 14.27
C ASP A 273 -8.20 -3.91 14.32
N VAL A 274 -7.01 -3.98 14.93
CA VAL A 274 -6.09 -2.84 15.03
C VAL A 274 -4.63 -3.27 14.98
N LEU A 275 -3.80 -2.44 14.35
CA LEU A 275 -2.35 -2.54 14.36
C LEU A 275 -1.76 -1.37 15.18
N ASP A 276 -1.24 -1.67 16.36
CA ASP A 276 -0.53 -0.73 17.24
C ASP A 276 0.93 -0.56 16.77
N LEU A 277 1.09 0.07 15.61
CA LEU A 277 2.38 0.37 15.01
C LEU A 277 3.24 1.27 15.93
N TRP A 278 2.61 2.15 16.70
CA TRP A 278 3.30 3.08 17.60
C TRP A 278 4.03 2.33 18.72
N THR A 279 3.35 1.42 19.41
CA THR A 279 3.98 0.61 20.46
C THR A 279 4.93 -0.42 19.86
N LEU A 280 4.56 -1.09 18.76
CA LEU A 280 5.37 -2.17 18.17
C LEU A 280 6.77 -1.70 17.75
N MET A 281 6.88 -0.54 17.08
CA MET A 281 8.16 0.01 16.62
C MET A 281 9.09 0.44 17.76
N GLN A 282 8.55 0.74 18.96
CA GLN A 282 9.32 1.17 20.13
C GLN A 282 9.53 0.03 21.15
N LYS A 283 8.98 -1.17 20.90
CA LYS A 283 8.96 -2.28 21.84
C LYS A 283 10.36 -2.84 22.09
N ASP A 284 10.61 -3.30 23.32
CA ASP A 284 11.83 -3.97 23.77
C ASP A 284 13.14 -3.18 23.54
N GLY A 285 13.05 -1.86 23.36
CA GLY A 285 14.21 -0.99 23.14
C GLY A 285 14.67 -0.88 21.68
N GLN A 286 13.80 -1.21 20.71
CA GLN A 286 14.07 -1.01 19.29
C GLN A 286 14.33 0.47 18.95
N ASP A 287 15.35 0.72 18.11
CA ASP A 287 15.58 2.03 17.51
C ASP A 287 14.62 2.26 16.34
N PHE A 288 13.44 2.77 16.68
CA PHE A 288 12.39 3.11 15.72
C PHE A 288 12.82 4.15 14.68
N SER A 289 13.92 4.89 14.90
CA SER A 289 14.38 5.90 13.93
C SER A 289 14.86 5.25 12.62
N SER A 290 15.36 3.99 12.69
CA SER A 290 15.71 3.18 11.52
C SER A 290 14.50 2.86 10.62
N PHE A 291 13.29 2.79 11.18
CA PHE A 291 12.05 2.57 10.44
C PHE A 291 11.53 3.84 9.74
N LEU A 292 12.21 4.98 9.87
CA LEU A 292 11.76 6.28 9.35
C LEU A 292 12.82 6.86 8.40
N SER A 293 12.41 7.29 7.21
CA SER A 293 13.33 7.85 6.20
C SER A 293 13.69 9.31 6.46
N ASP A 294 12.72 10.10 6.94
CA ASP A 294 12.83 11.54 7.19
C ASP A 294 12.40 11.92 8.62
N GLY A 295 12.08 10.93 9.45
CA GLY A 295 11.56 11.08 10.81
C GLY A 295 10.03 11.06 10.94
N LEU A 296 9.29 10.96 9.82
CA LEU A 296 7.82 10.86 9.78
C LEU A 296 7.34 9.74 8.84
N HIS A 297 7.89 9.66 7.63
CA HIS A 297 7.58 8.64 6.64
C HIS A 297 8.43 7.40 6.83
N LEU A 298 7.90 6.23 6.45
CA LEU A 298 8.58 4.95 6.60
C LEU A 298 9.84 4.86 5.72
N SER A 299 10.90 4.25 6.26
CA SER A 299 12.04 3.74 5.50
C SER A 299 11.68 2.40 4.81
N PRO A 300 12.54 1.79 3.98
CA PRO A 300 12.33 0.44 3.48
C PRO A 300 12.10 -0.58 4.62
N ASP A 301 12.92 -0.51 5.67
CA ASP A 301 12.79 -1.37 6.84
C ASP A 301 11.48 -1.12 7.60
N GLY A 302 11.04 0.14 7.69
CA GLY A 302 9.74 0.50 8.27
C GLY A 302 8.53 0.02 7.45
N ASN A 303 8.67 -0.07 6.12
CA ASN A 303 7.65 -0.66 5.25
C ASN A 303 7.55 -2.17 5.47
N GLU A 304 8.68 -2.89 5.52
CA GLU A 304 8.69 -4.34 5.79
C GLU A 304 8.22 -4.65 7.23
N PHE A 305 8.59 -3.82 8.21
CA PHE A 305 8.09 -3.93 9.59
C PHE A 305 6.56 -3.77 9.65
N LEU A 306 5.99 -2.78 8.95
CA LEU A 306 4.54 -2.62 8.87
C LEU A 306 3.89 -3.81 8.14
N PHE A 307 4.40 -4.19 6.98
CA PHE A 307 3.88 -5.30 6.18
C PHE A 307 3.84 -6.62 6.96
N SER A 308 4.94 -7.00 7.62
CA SER A 308 5.05 -8.25 8.38
C SER A 308 4.07 -8.33 9.56
N HIS A 309 3.73 -7.21 10.20
CA HIS A 309 2.71 -7.16 11.27
C HIS A 309 1.28 -6.99 10.75
N LEU A 310 1.09 -6.36 9.59
CA LEU A 310 -0.23 -6.18 8.97
C LEU A 310 -0.70 -7.45 8.23
N TRP A 311 0.22 -8.21 7.62
CA TRP A 311 -0.12 -9.38 6.82
C TRP A 311 -1.01 -10.40 7.57
N PRO A 312 -0.72 -10.83 8.82
CA PRO A 312 -1.59 -11.77 9.53
C PRO A 312 -3.04 -11.28 9.74
N LEU A 313 -3.24 -9.96 9.86
CA LEU A 313 -4.57 -9.36 9.96
C LEU A 313 -5.31 -9.39 8.62
N ILE A 314 -4.61 -9.16 7.51
CA ILE A 314 -5.18 -9.21 6.15
C ILE A 314 -5.41 -10.66 5.72
N GLU A 315 -4.46 -11.55 5.94
CA GLU A 315 -4.53 -12.99 5.62
C GLU A 315 -5.77 -13.64 6.22
N LYS A 316 -6.08 -13.36 7.49
CA LYS A 316 -7.31 -13.81 8.17
C LYS A 316 -8.61 -13.39 7.46
N LYS A 317 -8.60 -12.28 6.69
CA LYS A 317 -9.75 -11.73 5.95
C LYS A 317 -9.83 -12.21 4.50
N VAL A 318 -8.76 -12.82 3.96
CA VAL A 318 -8.63 -13.21 2.54
C VAL A 318 -8.21 -14.67 2.31
N SER A 319 -7.96 -15.44 3.37
CA SER A 319 -7.52 -16.84 3.31
C SER A 319 -8.50 -17.77 2.59
N SER A 320 -9.80 -17.47 2.66
CA SER A 320 -10.87 -18.18 1.95
C SER A 320 -11.00 -17.81 0.47
N LEU A 321 -10.24 -16.83 -0.04
CA LEU A 321 -10.31 -16.46 -1.45
C LEU A 321 -9.59 -17.49 -2.33
N PRO A 322 -10.24 -17.99 -3.40
CA PRO A 322 -9.62 -18.90 -4.37
C PRO A 322 -8.55 -18.16 -5.18
N LEU A 323 -7.74 -18.94 -5.91
CA LEU A 323 -7.02 -18.37 -7.06
C LEU A 323 -8.02 -18.17 -8.20
N LEU A 324 -8.07 -16.96 -8.74
CA LEU A 324 -8.90 -16.60 -9.87
C LEU A 324 -8.30 -17.19 -11.16
N LEU A 325 -9.17 -17.81 -11.97
CA LEU A 325 -8.86 -18.65 -13.13
C LEU A 325 -8.05 -19.93 -12.78
N PRO A 326 -8.06 -20.99 -13.61
CA PRO A 326 -7.21 -22.18 -13.40
C PRO A 326 -5.71 -21.88 -13.46
N TYR A 327 -4.85 -22.80 -13.01
CA TYR A 327 -3.43 -22.75 -13.39
C TYR A 327 -3.27 -23.22 -14.84
N TRP A 328 -2.25 -22.75 -15.55
CA TRP A 328 -2.19 -22.86 -17.01
C TRP A 328 -2.15 -24.31 -17.54
N ARG A 329 -1.72 -25.27 -16.71
CA ARG A 329 -1.71 -26.71 -17.04
C ARG A 329 -3.08 -27.37 -16.90
N ASP A 330 -4.02 -26.72 -16.22
CA ASP A 330 -5.36 -27.23 -15.94
C ASP A 330 -6.40 -26.66 -16.94
N VAL A 331 -5.93 -25.86 -17.91
CA VAL A 331 -6.73 -25.36 -19.04
C VAL A 331 -6.84 -26.47 -20.09
N ALA A 332 -8.07 -26.82 -20.49
CA ALA A 332 -8.32 -27.88 -21.46
C ALA A 332 -7.79 -27.52 -22.86
N GLU A 333 -6.71 -28.16 -23.30
CA GLU A 333 -6.02 -27.88 -24.57
C GLU A 333 -6.94 -27.89 -25.80
N ALA A 334 -7.91 -28.81 -25.84
CA ALA A 334 -8.84 -28.94 -26.97
C ALA A 334 -10.03 -27.96 -26.96
N LYS A 335 -10.33 -27.35 -25.80
CA LYS A 335 -11.48 -26.45 -25.55
C LYS A 335 -11.20 -25.49 -24.39
N PRO A 336 -10.22 -24.57 -24.52
CA PRO A 336 -9.80 -23.70 -23.42
C PRO A 336 -10.93 -22.80 -22.91
N GLU A 337 -11.94 -22.51 -23.73
CA GLU A 337 -13.12 -21.75 -23.37
C GLU A 337 -13.92 -22.34 -22.20
N LEU A 338 -14.00 -23.67 -22.06
CA LEU A 338 -14.68 -24.31 -20.93
C LEU A 338 -13.95 -24.00 -19.61
N SER A 339 -12.62 -24.15 -19.60
CA SER A 339 -11.78 -23.89 -18.43
C SER A 339 -11.62 -22.40 -18.08
N LEU A 340 -11.90 -21.48 -19.02
CA LEU A 340 -11.59 -20.05 -18.87
C LEU A 340 -12.83 -19.14 -18.79
N LEU A 341 -13.97 -19.55 -19.34
CA LEU A 341 -15.25 -18.82 -19.21
C LEU A 341 -16.12 -19.37 -18.06
N GLY A 342 -15.87 -20.62 -17.64
CA GLY A 342 -16.61 -21.32 -16.59
C GLY A 342 -17.93 -21.91 -17.08
N ASP A 343 -18.34 -23.03 -16.48
CA ASP A 343 -19.55 -23.78 -16.86
C ASP A 343 -20.86 -23.12 -16.34
N GLY A 344 -20.87 -21.81 -16.09
CA GLY A 344 -22.04 -21.02 -15.66
C GLY A 344 -22.52 -21.22 -14.21
N ASP A 345 -22.17 -22.32 -13.56
CA ASP A 345 -22.72 -22.79 -12.27
C ASP A 345 -21.85 -22.45 -11.02
N HIS A 346 -21.08 -21.36 -11.02
CA HIS A 346 -20.16 -20.96 -9.93
C HIS A 346 -20.30 -19.48 -9.51
#